data_AF-A0A9P6I1S1-F1
#
_entry.id   AF-A0A9P6I1S1-F1
#
_cell.length_a   1.000
_cell.length_b   1.000
_cell.length_c   1.000
_cell.angle_alpha   90.00
_cell.angle_beta   90.00
_cell.angle_gamma   90.00
#
_symmetry.space_group_name_H-M   'P 1'
#
loop_
_entity.id
_entity.type
_entity.pdbx_description
1 polymer ?
#
loop_
_entity_poly.entity_id
_entity_poly.type
_entity_poly.pdbx_seq_one_letter_code
_entity_poly.pdbx_strand_id
1 'polypeptide(L)'
;MLPVEVDYAQVTRAGFRFDRQYVLVERPTDTGARFAQHLSVKRIFSLVLFQPSIDDGWSKLTIRHTLAHPESSVTVPLTPSPLFCASADTLQVSIFGTFATGIDMGDEPADFFSKHLNMQVRLLFIGGCGYRALPGIAYGYHPVGGLPVDSPLLDKAVYSNRIRFADAAPYLVTSTASEEEARSRLPLQNRNEDVIIRFRPNIHIDVGDSIPPFDEDDWKRINVYDEPNQGKHKAVISYKPVFGQYAYITPIGVIVRVGDSVELTDGPTTL
;
A
#
# COMPACT_ATOMS: atom_id res chain seq x y z
N MET A 1 1.35 -11.70 -2.02
CA MET A 1 0.23 -11.65 -2.99
C MET A 1 0.61 -10.69 -4.10
N LEU A 2 0.21 -10.97 -5.33
CA LEU A 2 0.45 -10.09 -6.49
C LEU A 2 -0.39 -8.80 -6.38
N PRO A 3 0.00 -7.68 -7.02
CA PRO A 3 -0.80 -6.45 -7.03
C PRO A 3 -2.06 -6.59 -7.90
N VAL A 4 -2.99 -5.65 -7.74
CA VAL A 4 -4.13 -5.44 -8.66
C VAL A 4 -3.94 -4.08 -9.29
N GLU A 5 -3.85 -4.04 -10.62
CA GLU A 5 -3.83 -2.79 -11.38
C GLU A 5 -5.26 -2.24 -11.51
N VAL A 6 -5.40 -0.92 -11.41
CA VAL A 6 -6.70 -0.24 -11.49
C VAL A 6 -6.54 1.07 -12.28
N ASP A 7 -7.54 1.40 -13.10
CA ASP A 7 -7.52 2.63 -13.90
C ASP A 7 -7.70 3.90 -13.08
N TYR A 8 -8.30 3.77 -11.89
CA TYR A 8 -8.53 4.87 -10.98
C TYR A 8 -8.62 4.42 -9.53
N ALA A 9 -8.28 5.33 -8.62
CA ALA A 9 -8.43 5.09 -7.20
C ALA A 9 -8.73 6.37 -6.43
N GLN A 10 -9.55 6.26 -5.39
CA GLN A 10 -9.85 7.37 -4.49
C GLN A 10 -8.75 7.52 -3.44
N VAL A 11 -8.25 8.74 -3.27
CA VAL A 11 -7.29 9.14 -2.23
C VAL A 11 -7.96 9.11 -0.87
N THR A 12 -7.35 8.41 0.09
CA THR A 12 -7.79 8.37 1.49
C THR A 12 -6.64 8.73 2.42
N ARG A 13 -6.95 8.94 3.69
CA ARG A 13 -5.95 9.24 4.74
C ARG A 13 -4.98 8.08 5.02
N ALA A 14 -5.27 6.89 4.49
CA ALA A 14 -4.52 5.67 4.75
C ALA A 14 -4.01 4.95 3.49
N GLY A 15 -3.89 5.69 2.38
CA GLY A 15 -3.56 5.16 1.05
C GLY A 15 -4.76 5.19 0.10
N PHE A 16 -4.66 4.53 -1.04
CA PHE A 16 -5.82 4.38 -1.93
C PHE A 16 -6.95 3.58 -1.26
N ARG A 17 -8.20 3.87 -1.62
CA ARG A 17 -9.36 3.09 -1.16
C ARG A 17 -9.11 1.61 -1.49
N PHE A 18 -9.37 0.73 -0.54
CA PHE A 18 -9.09 -0.71 -0.61
C PHE A 18 -7.63 -1.17 -0.60
N ASP A 19 -6.66 -0.26 -0.72
CA ASP A 19 -5.26 -0.65 -0.65
C ASP A 19 -4.87 -1.11 0.77
N ARG A 20 -4.14 -2.23 0.81
CA ARG A 20 -3.55 -2.88 2.00
C ARG A 20 -4.50 -2.92 3.23
N GLN A 21 -5.79 -3.19 2.99
CA GLN A 21 -6.81 -3.39 4.05
C GLN A 21 -6.77 -4.78 4.67
N TYR A 22 -6.21 -5.75 3.93
CA TYR A 22 -6.07 -7.12 4.35
C TYR A 22 -4.62 -7.47 4.61
N VAL A 23 -4.39 -8.35 5.58
CA VAL A 23 -3.08 -8.96 5.83
C VAL A 23 -3.25 -10.41 6.22
N LEU A 24 -2.35 -11.25 5.74
CA LEU A 24 -2.24 -12.63 6.19
C LEU A 24 -1.35 -12.67 7.43
N VAL A 25 -1.77 -13.41 8.44
CA VAL A 25 -1.01 -13.60 9.67
C VAL A 25 -0.97 -15.07 10.04
N GLU A 26 0.10 -15.45 10.71
CA GLU A 26 0.16 -16.68 11.51
C GLU A 26 -0.26 -16.36 12.95
N ARG A 27 -1.09 -17.22 13.53
CA ARG A 27 -1.47 -17.09 14.95
C ARG A 27 -0.24 -17.30 15.83
N PRO A 28 -0.15 -16.62 16.99
CA PRO A 28 0.92 -16.87 17.93
C PRO A 28 0.90 -18.34 18.36
N THR A 29 2.00 -19.06 18.15
CA THR A 29 2.14 -20.47 18.53
C THR A 29 2.48 -20.66 20.01
N ASP A 30 3.15 -19.67 20.60
CA ASP A 30 3.55 -19.70 22.01
C ASP A 30 2.50 -19.03 22.89
N THR A 31 2.19 -19.65 24.04
CA THR A 31 1.22 -19.15 25.04
C THR A 31 1.56 -17.77 25.62
N GLY A 32 2.78 -17.27 25.40
CA GLY A 32 3.21 -15.92 25.79
C GLY A 32 3.25 -14.87 24.66
N ALA A 33 3.06 -15.28 23.40
CA ALA A 33 3.15 -14.37 22.27
C ALA A 33 1.83 -13.59 22.08
N ARG A 34 1.89 -12.28 22.34
CA ARG A 34 0.72 -11.39 22.33
C ARG A 34 0.25 -10.99 20.92
N PHE A 35 1.11 -11.11 19.92
CA PHE A 35 0.88 -10.56 18.58
C PHE A 35 0.96 -11.64 17.51
N ALA A 36 -0.02 -11.64 16.61
CA ALA A 36 0.04 -12.41 15.38
C ALA A 36 1.20 -11.93 14.50
N GLN A 37 1.85 -12.86 13.82
CA GLN A 37 2.97 -12.56 12.93
C GLN A 37 2.45 -12.35 11.51
N HIS A 38 2.63 -11.15 10.95
CA HIS A 38 2.29 -10.91 9.55
C HIS A 38 3.17 -11.74 8.60
N LEU A 39 2.55 -12.25 7.55
CA LEU A 39 3.23 -13.00 6.50
C LEU A 39 3.71 -12.04 5.41
N SER A 40 4.95 -12.20 4.97
CA SER A 40 5.55 -11.37 3.92
C SER A 40 6.25 -12.22 2.87
N VAL A 41 6.25 -11.74 1.62
CA VAL A 41 6.93 -12.41 0.50
C VAL A 41 8.43 -12.55 0.76
N LYS A 42 9.02 -11.67 1.58
CA LYS A 42 10.43 -11.74 1.99
C LYS A 42 10.79 -13.05 2.70
N ARG A 43 9.82 -13.67 3.39
CA ARG A 43 10.00 -14.92 4.13
C ARG A 43 9.27 -16.10 3.50
N ILE A 44 8.13 -15.85 2.86
CA ILE A 44 7.25 -16.89 2.31
C ILE A 44 7.00 -16.57 0.83
N PHE A 45 7.86 -17.07 -0.05
CA PHE A 45 7.79 -16.78 -1.48
C PHE A 45 6.51 -17.30 -2.13
N SER A 46 5.93 -18.39 -1.64
CA SER A 46 4.66 -18.95 -2.14
C SER A 46 3.48 -17.96 -2.03
N LEU A 47 3.60 -16.88 -1.25
CA LEU A 47 2.63 -15.79 -1.25
C LEU A 47 2.46 -15.11 -2.61
N VAL A 48 3.40 -15.26 -3.55
CA VAL A 48 3.26 -14.76 -4.93
C VAL A 48 2.32 -15.62 -5.78
N LEU A 49 1.96 -16.82 -5.33
CA LEU A 49 1.04 -17.69 -6.05
C LEU A 49 -0.43 -17.28 -5.87
N PHE A 50 -0.71 -16.34 -4.96
CA PHE A 50 -2.04 -15.80 -4.74
C PHE A 50 -2.23 -14.53 -5.57
N GLN A 51 -3.13 -14.64 -6.55
CA GLN A 51 -3.51 -13.59 -7.47
C GLN A 51 -4.86 -12.99 -7.02
N PRO A 52 -4.88 -11.76 -6.48
CA PRO A 52 -6.11 -11.04 -6.23
C PRO A 52 -6.72 -10.47 -7.53
N SER A 53 -8.04 -10.31 -7.53
CA SER A 53 -8.82 -9.54 -8.51
C SER A 53 -10.02 -8.87 -7.83
N ILE A 54 -10.39 -7.69 -8.30
CA ILE A 54 -11.55 -6.93 -7.81
C ILE A 54 -12.66 -7.05 -8.86
N ASP A 55 -13.91 -7.18 -8.41
CA ASP A 55 -15.07 -7.15 -9.32
C ASP A 55 -15.38 -5.73 -9.81
N ASP A 56 -16.05 -5.61 -10.95
CA ASP A 56 -16.43 -4.31 -11.54
C ASP A 56 -17.26 -3.44 -10.59
N GLY A 57 -17.99 -4.07 -9.67
CA GLY A 57 -18.78 -3.40 -8.64
C GLY A 57 -17.97 -2.84 -7.46
N TRP A 58 -16.66 -3.06 -7.40
CA TRP A 58 -15.79 -2.69 -6.27
C TRP A 58 -16.33 -3.17 -4.92
N SER A 59 -16.91 -4.38 -4.91
CA SER A 59 -17.61 -4.96 -3.77
C SER A 59 -16.91 -6.19 -3.20
N LYS A 60 -16.19 -6.94 -4.04
CA LYS A 60 -15.60 -8.24 -3.75
C LYS A 60 -14.15 -8.29 -4.19
N LEU A 61 -13.33 -8.89 -3.34
CA LEU A 61 -11.96 -9.28 -3.61
C LEU A 61 -11.93 -10.80 -3.74
N THR A 62 -11.57 -11.29 -4.93
CA THR A 62 -11.35 -12.72 -5.14
C THR A 62 -9.85 -12.99 -5.19
N ILE A 63 -9.38 -13.98 -4.44
CA ILE A 63 -7.99 -14.41 -4.42
C ILE A 63 -7.92 -15.82 -4.99
N ARG A 64 -7.25 -15.99 -6.13
CA ARG A 64 -7.02 -17.29 -6.78
C ARG A 64 -5.62 -17.80 -6.51
N HIS A 65 -5.47 -19.09 -6.23
CA HIS A 65 -4.17 -19.75 -6.24
C HIS A 65 -3.80 -20.18 -7.66
N THR A 66 -2.73 -19.62 -8.21
CA THR A 66 -2.34 -19.71 -9.63
C THR A 66 -1.93 -21.11 -10.09
N LEU A 67 -1.47 -21.97 -9.18
CA LEU A 67 -1.00 -23.32 -9.50
C LEU A 67 -1.94 -24.44 -9.02
N ALA A 68 -3.10 -24.08 -8.43
CA ALA A 68 -3.99 -25.07 -7.84
C ALA A 68 -4.72 -25.89 -8.92
N HIS A 69 -4.70 -27.22 -8.77
CA HIS A 69 -5.46 -28.16 -9.59
C HIS A 69 -6.19 -29.16 -8.68
N PRO A 70 -7.54 -29.18 -8.65
CA PRO A 70 -8.46 -28.29 -9.38
C PRO A 70 -8.32 -26.82 -8.96
N GLU A 71 -8.92 -25.92 -9.74
CA GLU A 71 -8.91 -24.48 -9.46
C GLU A 71 -9.37 -24.19 -8.03
N SER A 72 -8.73 -23.21 -7.39
CA SER A 72 -9.00 -22.86 -6.00
C SER A 72 -8.92 -21.36 -5.80
N SER A 73 -9.97 -20.80 -5.22
CA SER A 73 -10.08 -19.38 -4.90
C SER A 73 -10.94 -19.16 -3.65
N VAL A 74 -10.78 -17.99 -3.03
CA VAL A 74 -11.69 -17.48 -2.00
C VAL A 74 -12.13 -16.06 -2.34
N THR A 75 -13.37 -15.72 -2.00
CA THR A 75 -13.90 -14.37 -2.19
C THR A 75 -14.26 -13.75 -0.85
N VAL A 76 -13.75 -12.55 -0.60
CA VAL A 76 -14.06 -11.75 0.59
C VAL A 76 -14.63 -10.38 0.18
N PRO A 77 -15.49 -9.75 0.97
CA PRO A 77 -16.03 -8.44 0.62
C PRO A 77 -14.96 -7.37 0.77
N LEU A 78 -14.81 -6.43 -0.17
CA LEU A 78 -13.89 -5.28 -0.03
C LEU A 78 -14.27 -4.36 1.14
N THR A 79 -15.56 -4.32 1.48
CA THR A 79 -16.11 -3.68 2.68
C THR A 79 -16.97 -4.68 3.43
N PRO A 80 -16.39 -5.43 4.40
CA PRO A 80 -17.15 -6.27 5.31
C PRO A 80 -18.25 -5.45 6.02
N SER A 81 -19.39 -6.09 6.32
CA SER A 81 -20.52 -5.39 6.93
C SER A 81 -20.17 -4.95 8.37
N PRO A 82 -20.72 -3.81 8.86
CA PRO A 82 -20.52 -3.40 10.24
C PRO A 82 -20.97 -4.45 11.26
N LEU A 83 -22.05 -5.19 10.95
CA LEU A 83 -22.55 -6.26 11.80
C LEU A 83 -21.54 -7.40 11.92
N PHE A 84 -20.97 -7.85 10.80
CA PHE A 84 -19.90 -8.85 10.80
C PHE A 84 -18.70 -8.37 11.62
N CYS A 85 -18.26 -7.13 11.39
CA CYS A 85 -17.12 -6.55 12.08
C CYS A 85 -17.31 -6.44 13.61
N ALA A 86 -18.55 -6.21 14.06
CA ALA A 86 -18.87 -6.10 15.48
C ALA A 86 -18.88 -7.45 16.21
N SER A 87 -19.17 -8.54 15.49
CA SER A 87 -19.23 -9.90 16.06
C SER A 87 -17.96 -10.73 15.86
N ALA A 88 -17.09 -10.32 14.93
CA ALA A 88 -15.91 -11.07 14.58
C ALA A 88 -14.81 -10.96 15.64
N ASP A 89 -14.04 -12.04 15.79
CA ASP A 89 -12.84 -12.05 16.63
C ASP A 89 -11.81 -11.04 16.12
N THR A 90 -10.94 -10.59 17.03
CA THR A 90 -9.87 -9.67 16.67
C THR A 90 -8.52 -10.21 17.12
N LEU A 91 -7.49 -9.93 16.33
CA LEU A 91 -6.11 -10.26 16.63
C LEU A 91 -5.27 -8.99 16.59
N GLN A 92 -4.37 -8.85 17.58
CA GLN A 92 -3.34 -7.83 17.54
C GLN A 92 -2.22 -8.30 16.63
N VAL A 93 -1.82 -7.49 15.66
CA VAL A 93 -0.70 -7.78 14.76
C VAL A 93 0.38 -6.71 14.91
N SER A 94 1.64 -7.15 14.92
CA SER A 94 2.80 -6.26 14.83
C SER A 94 3.42 -6.35 13.44
N ILE A 95 3.58 -5.20 12.79
CA ILE A 95 4.29 -5.12 11.51
C ILE A 95 5.27 -3.94 11.57
N PHE A 96 6.55 -4.19 11.27
CA PHE A 96 7.62 -3.18 11.34
C PHE A 96 7.56 -2.28 12.60
N GLY A 97 7.26 -2.88 13.76
CA GLY A 97 7.33 -2.17 15.04
C GLY A 97 6.10 -1.36 15.44
N THR A 98 5.08 -1.29 14.59
CA THR A 98 3.79 -0.67 14.92
C THR A 98 2.67 -1.70 14.95
N PHE A 99 1.65 -1.44 15.75
CA PHE A 99 0.59 -2.40 16.06
C PHE A 99 -0.74 -1.99 15.47
N ALA A 100 -1.56 -2.97 15.10
CA ALA A 100 -2.95 -2.75 14.75
C ALA A 100 -3.83 -3.90 15.22
N THR A 101 -5.09 -3.56 15.54
CA THR A 101 -6.15 -4.54 15.72
C THR A 101 -6.70 -4.92 14.34
N GLY A 102 -6.59 -6.19 13.97
CA GLY A 102 -7.23 -6.73 12.77
C GLY A 102 -8.45 -7.56 13.11
N ILE A 103 -9.52 -7.38 12.34
CA ILE A 103 -10.75 -8.18 12.41
C ILE A 103 -10.48 -9.49 11.68
N ASP A 104 -10.71 -10.63 12.34
CA ASP A 104 -10.54 -11.95 11.77
C ASP A 104 -11.68 -12.22 10.76
N MET A 105 -11.31 -12.50 9.51
CA MET A 105 -12.27 -12.71 8.41
C MET A 105 -12.92 -14.09 8.41
N GLY A 106 -12.66 -14.91 9.43
CA GLY A 106 -13.32 -16.20 9.63
C GLY A 106 -12.62 -17.37 8.98
N ASP A 107 -13.25 -18.54 9.07
CA ASP A 107 -12.62 -19.82 8.75
C ASP A 107 -12.51 -20.08 7.25
N GLU A 108 -13.45 -19.61 6.44
CA GLU A 108 -13.41 -19.80 4.98
C GLU A 108 -12.12 -19.25 4.34
N PRO A 109 -11.74 -17.96 4.51
CA PRO A 109 -10.45 -17.50 4.01
C PRO A 109 -9.27 -18.15 4.74
N ALA A 110 -9.39 -18.42 6.05
CA ALA A 110 -8.32 -19.06 6.80
C ALA A 110 -7.97 -20.45 6.25
N ASP A 111 -8.97 -21.29 5.97
CA ASP A 111 -8.82 -22.64 5.45
C ASP A 111 -8.22 -22.62 4.04
N PHE A 112 -8.67 -21.69 3.20
CA PHE A 112 -8.10 -21.49 1.86
C PHE A 112 -6.61 -21.20 1.92
N PHE A 113 -6.19 -20.19 2.69
CA PHE A 113 -4.77 -19.83 2.79
C PHE A 113 -3.96 -20.90 3.51
N SER A 114 -4.50 -21.49 4.58
CA SER A 114 -3.81 -22.51 5.37
C SER A 114 -3.52 -23.77 4.56
N LYS A 115 -4.48 -24.19 3.73
CA LYS A 115 -4.32 -25.32 2.80
C LYS A 115 -3.16 -25.09 1.83
N HIS A 116 -3.11 -23.93 1.18
CA HIS A 116 -2.12 -23.64 0.14
C HIS A 116 -0.74 -23.25 0.69
N LEU A 117 -0.67 -22.78 1.94
CA LEU A 117 0.60 -22.42 2.60
C LEU A 117 1.14 -23.51 3.53
N ASN A 118 0.36 -24.56 3.80
CA ASN A 118 0.69 -25.64 4.75
C ASN A 118 1.10 -25.11 6.14
N MET A 119 0.37 -24.09 6.62
CA MET A 119 0.56 -23.48 7.93
C MET A 119 -0.75 -22.86 8.41
N GLN A 120 -0.87 -22.55 9.71
CA GLN A 120 -2.10 -21.94 10.24
C GLN A 120 -2.14 -20.44 9.92
N VAL A 121 -2.98 -20.06 8.97
CA VAL A 121 -3.09 -18.68 8.47
C VAL A 121 -4.46 -18.11 8.78
N ARG A 122 -4.49 -16.85 9.22
CA ARG A 122 -5.69 -16.02 9.29
C ARG A 122 -5.58 -14.83 8.36
N LEU A 123 -6.73 -14.44 7.81
CA LEU A 123 -6.87 -13.20 7.06
C LEU A 123 -7.45 -12.14 7.99
N LEU A 124 -6.70 -11.08 8.23
CA LEU A 124 -7.16 -9.95 9.03
C LEU A 124 -7.58 -8.78 8.15
N PHE A 125 -8.55 -8.02 8.62
CA PHE A 125 -9.07 -6.82 7.98
C PHE A 125 -8.99 -5.59 8.89
N ILE A 126 -8.61 -4.44 8.32
CA ILE A 126 -8.79 -3.11 8.92
C ILE A 126 -9.81 -2.32 8.10
N GLY A 127 -10.96 -2.03 8.73
CA GLY A 127 -12.03 -1.20 8.16
C GLY A 127 -12.37 0.02 8.99
N GLY A 128 -13.24 0.86 8.43
CA GLY A 128 -13.80 2.04 9.11
C GLY A 128 -12.71 3.02 9.59
N CYS A 129 -12.74 3.34 10.88
CA CYS A 129 -11.79 4.23 11.53
C CYS A 129 -10.50 3.54 11.99
N GLY A 130 -10.35 2.23 11.78
CA GLY A 130 -9.16 1.46 12.16
C GLY A 130 -7.91 1.91 11.39
N TYR A 131 -6.78 1.94 12.09
CA TYR A 131 -5.53 2.45 11.56
C TYR A 131 -4.32 2.00 12.37
N ARG A 132 -3.15 2.23 11.79
CA ARG A 132 -1.84 2.02 12.37
C ARG A 132 -1.01 3.29 12.25
N ALA A 133 -0.18 3.52 13.25
CA ALA A 133 0.77 4.63 13.25
C ALA A 133 1.86 4.39 12.19
N LEU A 134 2.38 5.48 11.61
CA LEU A 134 3.53 5.43 10.72
C LEU A 134 4.79 5.07 11.54
N PRO A 135 5.56 4.03 11.20
CA PRO A 135 6.74 3.62 11.98
C PRO A 135 7.71 4.77 12.22
N GLY A 136 8.01 5.59 11.21
CA GLY A 136 8.90 6.74 11.37
C GLY A 136 8.46 7.73 12.46
N ILE A 137 7.15 7.99 12.58
CA ILE A 137 6.61 8.86 13.64
C ILE A 137 6.63 8.15 15.00
N ALA A 138 6.27 6.86 15.02
CA ALA A 138 6.23 6.06 16.26
C ALA A 138 7.60 5.93 16.94
N TYR A 139 8.69 6.00 16.15
CA TYR A 139 10.07 5.96 16.64
C TYR A 139 10.73 7.34 16.80
N GLY A 140 9.95 8.43 16.81
CA GLY A 140 10.45 9.79 17.06
C GLY A 140 11.17 10.44 15.87
N TYR A 141 11.03 9.90 14.66
CA TYR A 141 11.61 10.46 13.44
C TYR A 141 10.61 11.39 12.74
N HIS A 142 10.77 12.70 12.97
CA HIS A 142 9.81 13.70 12.50
C HIS A 142 9.84 13.88 10.97
N PRO A 143 8.67 14.06 10.34
CA PRO A 143 8.49 13.92 8.89
C PRO A 143 8.86 15.12 8.02
N VAL A 144 9.32 16.23 8.61
CA VAL A 144 9.74 17.43 7.85
C VAL A 144 10.94 18.07 8.54
N GLY A 145 12.11 18.05 7.88
CA GLY A 145 13.20 19.01 8.11
C GLY A 145 13.72 19.20 9.56
N GLY A 146 13.66 18.20 10.44
CA GLY A 146 14.14 18.34 11.83
C GLY A 146 13.29 19.24 12.72
N LEU A 147 12.01 19.47 12.37
CA LEU A 147 11.12 20.30 13.18
C LEU A 147 10.75 19.63 14.53
N PRO A 148 10.68 20.39 15.64
CA PRO A 148 10.26 19.89 16.95
C PRO A 148 8.83 19.33 16.96
N VAL A 149 8.57 18.36 17.85
CA VAL A 149 7.27 17.68 18.09
C VAL A 149 6.09 18.66 18.18
N ASP A 150 6.34 19.84 18.77
CA ASP A 150 5.32 20.84 19.13
C ASP A 150 5.15 21.94 18.07
N SER A 151 5.75 21.80 16.88
CA SER A 151 5.61 22.80 15.82
C SER A 151 4.17 22.87 15.31
N PRO A 152 3.49 24.03 15.40
CA PRO A 152 2.17 24.24 14.81
C PRO A 152 2.17 24.08 13.27
N LEU A 153 3.34 24.18 12.64
CA LEU A 153 3.59 24.03 11.20
C LEU A 153 3.82 22.57 10.77
N LEU A 154 3.95 21.62 11.70
CA LEU A 154 3.94 20.17 11.42
C LEU A 154 2.49 19.69 11.13
N ASP A 155 1.79 20.53 10.39
CA ASP A 155 0.37 20.82 10.42
C ASP A 155 -0.50 19.57 10.30
N LYS A 156 -1.72 19.65 10.81
CA LYS A 156 -2.73 18.59 10.97
C LYS A 156 -2.61 17.46 9.95
N ALA A 157 -2.41 17.74 8.66
CA ALA A 157 -2.25 16.76 7.58
C ALA A 157 -1.30 15.59 7.89
N VAL A 158 -0.08 15.82 8.38
CA VAL A 158 0.92 14.73 8.56
C VAL A 158 0.62 13.86 9.79
N TYR A 159 0.15 14.46 10.88
CA TYR A 159 -0.37 13.73 12.05
C TYR A 159 -1.75 13.10 11.82
N SER A 160 -2.46 13.56 10.77
CA SER A 160 -3.73 12.99 10.34
C SER A 160 -3.55 11.74 9.48
N ASN A 161 -2.38 11.60 8.84
CA ASN A 161 -2.06 10.52 7.96
C ASN A 161 -1.79 9.25 8.75
N ARG A 162 -2.35 8.17 8.22
CA ARG A 162 -2.41 6.87 8.86
C ARG A 162 -1.99 5.84 7.82
N ILE A 163 -1.74 4.63 8.26
CA ILE A 163 -1.62 3.48 7.37
C ILE A 163 -2.53 2.39 7.88
N ARG A 164 -2.86 1.45 7.00
CA ARG A 164 -3.48 0.18 7.39
C ARG A 164 -2.36 -0.84 7.59
N PHE A 165 -2.34 -1.88 6.79
CA PHE A 165 -1.26 -2.88 6.80
C PHE A 165 -0.09 -2.55 5.87
N ALA A 166 -0.03 -1.33 5.31
CA ALA A 166 1.11 -0.85 4.54
C ALA A 166 2.38 -0.76 5.39
N ASP A 167 3.55 -1.17 4.86
CA ASP A 167 4.78 -1.31 5.65
C ASP A 167 5.19 -0.03 6.39
N ALA A 168 5.18 1.11 5.71
CA ALA A 168 5.75 2.36 6.25
C ALA A 168 5.00 3.64 5.86
N ALA A 169 4.37 3.69 4.69
CA ALA A 169 3.72 4.90 4.16
C ALA A 169 2.44 4.57 3.40
N PRO A 170 1.50 5.53 3.24
CA PRO A 170 0.23 5.30 2.55
C PRO A 170 0.40 5.14 1.04
N TYR A 171 1.43 5.75 0.45
CA TYR A 171 1.72 5.68 -0.98
C TYR A 171 3.21 5.42 -1.21
N LEU A 172 3.51 4.65 -2.25
CA LEU A 172 4.84 4.46 -2.82
C LEU A 172 4.82 4.94 -4.27
N VAL A 173 5.70 5.87 -4.62
CA VAL A 173 5.85 6.43 -5.98
C VAL A 173 7.14 5.93 -6.61
N THR A 174 7.09 5.64 -7.90
CA THR A 174 8.23 5.20 -8.74
C THR A 174 8.11 5.83 -10.13
N SER A 175 9.22 5.90 -10.87
CA SER A 175 9.25 6.44 -12.24
C SER A 175 9.52 5.36 -13.30
N THR A 176 9.14 5.60 -14.56
CA THR A 176 9.49 4.73 -15.70
C THR A 176 11.01 4.68 -15.93
N ALA A 177 11.72 5.79 -15.69
CA ALA A 177 13.20 5.83 -15.78
C ALA A 177 13.89 4.91 -14.77
N SER A 178 13.48 4.92 -13.50
CA SER A 178 14.01 4.02 -12.47
C SER A 178 13.66 2.56 -12.72
N GLU A 179 12.46 2.31 -13.26
CA GLU A 179 12.06 0.95 -13.64
C GLU A 179 12.96 0.39 -14.75
N GLU A 180 13.20 1.16 -15.81
CA GLU A 180 14.07 0.74 -16.92
C GLU A 180 15.50 0.51 -16.46
N GLU A 181 16.04 1.38 -15.58
CA GLU A 181 17.37 1.18 -15.01
C GLU A 181 17.42 -0.13 -14.21
N ALA A 182 16.44 -0.37 -13.33
CA ALA A 182 16.37 -1.61 -12.55
C ALA A 182 16.24 -2.86 -13.43
N ARG A 183 15.43 -2.78 -14.49
CA ARG A 183 15.26 -3.84 -15.51
C ARG A 183 16.57 -4.09 -16.26
N SER A 184 17.35 -3.05 -16.56
CA SER A 184 18.63 -3.16 -17.27
C SER A 184 19.66 -3.99 -16.50
N ARG A 185 19.56 -4.05 -15.17
CA ARG A 185 20.43 -4.83 -14.29
C ARG A 185 20.09 -6.32 -14.26
N LEU A 186 18.94 -6.73 -14.80
CA LEU A 186 18.57 -8.14 -14.89
C LEU A 186 19.36 -8.86 -16.00
N PRO A 187 19.57 -10.20 -15.86
CA PRO A 187 20.05 -11.03 -16.95
C PRO A 187 19.20 -10.83 -18.21
N LEU A 188 19.84 -10.87 -19.39
CA LEU A 188 19.17 -10.60 -20.67
C LEU A 188 17.88 -11.42 -20.86
N GLN A 189 17.89 -12.69 -20.44
CA GLN A 189 16.71 -13.57 -20.54
C GLN A 189 15.52 -13.17 -19.65
N ASN A 190 15.72 -12.30 -18.67
CA ASN A 190 14.71 -11.86 -17.70
C ASN A 190 14.31 -10.39 -17.90
N ARG A 191 14.87 -9.68 -18.90
CA ARG A 191 14.57 -8.26 -19.13
C ARG A 191 13.19 -8.00 -19.72
N ASN A 192 12.48 -9.02 -20.18
CA ASN A 192 11.09 -8.94 -20.61
C ASN A 192 10.09 -9.06 -19.44
N GLU A 193 10.57 -9.29 -18.22
CA GLU A 193 9.72 -9.33 -17.04
C GLU A 193 9.21 -7.92 -16.70
N ASP A 194 7.96 -7.88 -16.26
CA ASP A 194 7.45 -6.74 -15.50
C ASP A 194 8.15 -6.76 -14.13
N VAL A 195 9.05 -5.78 -13.92
CA VAL A 195 9.76 -5.62 -12.66
C VAL A 195 8.97 -4.77 -11.67
N ILE A 196 8.04 -3.94 -12.15
CA ILE A 196 7.27 -3.02 -11.32
C ILE A 196 6.37 -3.76 -10.33
N ILE A 197 5.83 -4.92 -10.74
CA ILE A 197 5.05 -5.80 -9.85
C ILE A 197 5.82 -6.27 -8.61
N ARG A 198 7.16 -6.29 -8.66
CA ARG A 198 8.02 -6.69 -7.54
C ARG A 198 8.22 -5.55 -6.55
N PHE A 199 8.27 -4.31 -7.03
CA PHE A 199 8.39 -3.10 -6.19
C PHE A 199 7.06 -2.71 -5.54
N ARG A 200 5.93 -3.08 -6.17
CA ARG A 200 4.57 -2.84 -5.66
C ARG A 200 4.29 -1.35 -5.35
N PRO A 201 4.63 -0.44 -6.28
CA PRO A 201 4.27 0.96 -6.10
C PRO A 201 2.75 1.11 -6.07
N ASN A 202 2.30 2.21 -5.48
CA ASN A 202 0.93 2.65 -5.62
C ASN A 202 0.76 3.52 -6.87
N ILE A 203 1.81 4.27 -7.24
CA ILE A 203 1.82 5.18 -8.38
C ILE A 203 3.13 4.97 -9.13
N HIS A 204 3.01 4.77 -10.44
CA HIS A 204 4.12 4.68 -11.37
C HIS A 204 3.97 5.82 -12.37
N ILE A 205 4.95 6.72 -12.40
CA ILE A 205 4.89 7.95 -13.18
C ILE A 205 5.71 7.77 -14.45
N ASP A 206 5.06 8.02 -15.59
CA ASP A 206 5.77 8.13 -16.85
C ASP A 206 6.48 9.49 -16.94
N VAL A 207 7.80 9.45 -16.99
CA VAL A 207 8.68 10.62 -17.09
C VAL A 207 9.36 10.74 -18.46
N GLY A 208 9.07 9.81 -19.38
CA GLY A 208 9.78 9.69 -20.66
C GLY A 208 11.30 9.67 -20.48
N ASP A 209 12.01 10.33 -21.40
CA ASP A 209 13.47 10.47 -21.38
C ASP A 209 13.95 11.75 -20.68
N SER A 210 13.03 12.53 -20.10
CA SER A 210 13.32 13.88 -19.59
C SER A 210 13.93 13.91 -18.19
N ILE A 211 13.76 12.83 -17.43
CA ILE A 211 14.16 12.72 -16.04
C ILE A 211 15.05 11.49 -15.88
N PRO A 212 16.24 11.60 -15.25
CA PRO A 212 17.12 10.46 -15.07
C PRO A 212 16.57 9.45 -14.06
N PRO A 213 17.05 8.18 -14.09
CA PRO A 213 16.71 7.20 -13.07
C PRO A 213 17.02 7.70 -11.66
N PHE A 214 16.14 7.37 -10.72
CA PHE A 214 16.21 7.70 -9.29
C PHE A 214 16.05 9.19 -8.95
N ASP A 215 15.79 10.05 -9.92
CA ASP A 215 15.52 11.47 -9.67
C ASP A 215 14.28 11.68 -8.78
N GLU A 216 13.35 10.71 -8.77
CA GLU A 216 12.24 10.74 -7.83
C GLU A 216 12.67 10.86 -6.37
N ASP A 217 13.91 10.47 -6.04
CA ASP A 217 14.41 10.57 -4.68
C ASP A 217 14.51 12.01 -4.15
N ASP A 218 14.63 12.97 -5.07
CA ASP A 218 14.76 14.39 -4.78
C ASP A 218 13.48 15.19 -5.07
N TRP A 219 12.43 14.56 -5.59
CA TRP A 219 11.15 15.23 -5.84
C TRP A 219 10.57 15.76 -4.53
N LYS A 220 10.23 17.05 -4.50
CA LYS A 220 9.61 17.68 -3.32
C LYS A 220 8.09 17.59 -3.36
N ARG A 221 7.54 17.84 -4.54
CA ARG A 221 6.11 17.97 -4.77
C ARG A 221 5.74 17.62 -6.21
N ILE A 222 4.66 16.86 -6.37
CA ILE A 222 4.00 16.66 -7.66
C ILE A 222 2.60 17.22 -7.63
N ASN A 223 2.30 18.10 -8.57
CA ASN A 223 0.95 18.56 -8.83
C ASN A 223 0.31 17.64 -9.86
N VAL A 224 -0.89 17.14 -9.57
CA VAL A 224 -1.67 16.25 -10.44
C VAL A 224 -2.83 17.04 -11.03
N TYR A 225 -3.02 16.95 -12.34
CA TYR A 225 -4.06 17.63 -13.09
C TYR A 225 -4.89 16.62 -13.90
N ASP A 226 -6.14 16.96 -14.22
CA ASP A 226 -6.95 16.12 -15.13
C ASP A 226 -6.34 16.08 -16.54
N GLU A 227 -5.80 17.21 -17.01
CA GLU A 227 -5.15 17.35 -18.31
C GLU A 227 -3.96 18.33 -18.21
N PRO A 228 -2.99 18.27 -19.15
CA PRO A 228 -1.84 19.17 -19.17
C PRO A 228 -2.24 20.66 -19.24
N ASN A 229 -1.40 21.54 -18.67
CA ASN A 229 -1.54 23.01 -18.72
C ASN A 229 -2.82 23.58 -18.05
N GLN A 230 -3.46 22.84 -17.14
CA GLN A 230 -4.53 23.38 -16.32
C GLN A 230 -3.96 24.25 -15.20
N GLY A 231 -4.54 25.44 -14.98
CA GLY A 231 -4.07 26.38 -13.95
C GLY A 231 -4.36 25.96 -12.50
N LYS A 232 -5.14 24.89 -12.28
CA LYS A 232 -5.49 24.38 -10.95
C LYS A 232 -5.32 22.86 -10.90
N HIS A 233 -4.38 22.41 -10.07
CA HIS A 233 -4.19 20.98 -9.80
C HIS A 233 -5.34 20.42 -8.95
N LYS A 234 -5.69 19.15 -9.19
CA LYS A 234 -6.69 18.42 -8.41
C LYS A 234 -6.12 17.72 -7.20
N ALA A 235 -4.83 17.37 -7.23
CA ALA A 235 -4.14 16.75 -6.11
C ALA A 235 -2.67 17.17 -6.06
N VAL A 236 -2.07 17.02 -4.88
CA VAL A 236 -0.65 17.26 -4.61
C VAL A 236 -0.08 16.04 -3.92
N ILE A 237 1.03 15.51 -4.43
CA ILE A 237 1.82 14.42 -3.85
C ILE A 237 3.07 15.02 -3.18
N SER A 238 3.38 14.61 -1.95
CA SER A 238 4.54 15.11 -1.16
C SER A 238 5.29 13.96 -0.46
N TYR A 239 6.61 14.09 -0.22
CA TYR A 239 7.52 12.93 -0.10
C TYR A 239 8.37 12.78 1.17
N LYS A 240 9.03 11.62 1.30
CA LYS A 240 10.08 11.24 2.28
C LYS A 240 11.14 10.34 1.61
N PRO A 241 12.45 10.55 1.87
CA PRO A 241 13.54 9.92 1.12
C PRO A 241 13.71 8.43 1.43
N VAL A 242 13.60 7.58 0.40
CA VAL A 242 14.07 6.18 0.26
C VAL A 242 13.79 5.72 -1.19
N PHE A 243 14.47 4.67 -1.68
CA PHE A 243 14.26 4.10 -3.02
C PHE A 243 12.78 3.83 -3.31
N GLY A 244 12.21 4.62 -4.23
CA GLY A 244 10.77 4.79 -4.35
C GLY A 244 10.23 5.64 -3.18
N GLN A 245 9.66 6.79 -3.48
CA GLN A 245 9.34 7.75 -2.44
C GLN A 245 8.07 7.39 -1.68
N TYR A 246 8.17 7.43 -0.35
CA TYR A 246 7.02 7.42 0.53
C TYR A 246 6.28 8.74 0.41
N ALA A 247 5.02 8.66 0.01
CA ALA A 247 4.25 9.83 -0.35
C ALA A 247 2.95 9.99 0.45
N TYR A 248 2.43 11.21 0.42
CA TYR A 248 1.10 11.60 0.90
C TYR A 248 0.40 12.40 -0.18
N ILE A 249 -0.93 12.29 -0.26
CA ILE A 249 -1.72 12.96 -1.29
C ILE A 249 -2.83 13.78 -0.65
N THR A 250 -3.00 15.02 -1.11
CA THR A 250 -4.07 15.93 -0.69
C THR A 250 -4.74 16.58 -1.90
N PRO A 251 -6.05 16.90 -1.85
CA PRO A 251 -6.97 16.66 -0.75
C PRO A 251 -7.54 15.23 -0.74
N ILE A 252 -8.05 14.81 0.42
CA ILE A 252 -8.69 13.49 0.59
C ILE A 252 -10.02 13.45 -0.17
N GLY A 253 -10.33 12.29 -0.77
CA GLY A 253 -11.57 12.06 -1.51
C GLY A 253 -11.47 12.30 -3.01
N VAL A 254 -10.39 12.95 -3.48
CA VAL A 254 -10.07 13.08 -4.91
C VAL A 254 -9.80 11.71 -5.53
N ILE A 255 -10.16 11.57 -6.80
CA ILE A 255 -9.87 10.38 -7.60
C ILE A 255 -8.70 10.69 -8.52
N VAL A 256 -7.65 9.89 -8.43
CA VAL A 256 -6.51 9.87 -9.36
C VAL A 256 -6.76 8.78 -10.40
N ARG A 257 -6.38 9.02 -11.65
CA ARG A 257 -6.56 8.14 -12.80
C ARG A 257 -5.24 7.89 -13.52
N VAL A 258 -5.17 6.73 -14.16
CA VAL A 258 -4.19 6.50 -15.22
C VAL A 258 -4.44 7.53 -16.34
N GLY A 259 -3.36 8.19 -16.78
CA GLY A 259 -3.42 9.26 -17.78
C GLY A 259 -3.54 10.68 -17.21
N ASP A 260 -3.71 10.85 -15.90
CA ASP A 260 -3.59 12.17 -15.28
C ASP A 260 -2.20 12.77 -15.54
N SER A 261 -2.15 14.06 -15.89
CA SER A 261 -0.88 14.75 -16.11
C SER A 261 -0.27 15.21 -14.79
N VAL A 262 1.07 15.22 -14.73
CA VAL A 262 1.82 15.58 -13.53
C VAL A 262 2.87 16.65 -13.83
N GLU A 263 3.11 17.52 -12.83
CA GLU A 263 4.14 18.55 -12.88
C GLU A 263 4.98 18.49 -11.59
N LEU A 264 6.31 18.42 -11.75
CA LEU A 264 7.24 18.52 -10.64
C LEU A 264 7.40 19.99 -10.25
N THR A 265 7.33 20.29 -8.95
CA THR A 265 7.57 21.65 -8.46
C THR A 265 8.58 21.67 -7.32
N ASP A 266 9.60 22.51 -7.46
CA ASP A 266 10.64 22.76 -6.46
C ASP A 266 10.23 23.73 -5.34
N GLY A 267 8.98 24.22 -5.41
CA GLY A 267 8.48 25.29 -4.56
C GLY A 267 8.52 24.93 -3.07
N PRO A 268 8.72 25.93 -2.19
CA PRO A 268 8.57 25.71 -0.76
C PRO A 268 7.19 25.13 -0.47
N THR A 269 7.10 24.32 0.58
CA THR A 269 5.82 23.79 1.07
C THR A 269 4.93 24.95 1.51
N THR A 270 4.23 25.60 0.59
CA THR A 270 3.12 26.48 0.94
C THR A 270 2.05 25.58 1.53
N LEU A 271 1.92 25.69 2.85
CA LEU A 271 0.85 25.14 3.69
C LEU A 271 -0.41 25.99 3.55
#